data_AF-A0A1M7RG60-F1
#
_entry.id   AF-A0A1M7RG60-F1
#
_cell.length_a   1.000
_cell.length_b   1.000
_cell.length_c   1.000
_cell.angle_alpha   90.00
_cell.angle_beta   90.00
_cell.angle_gamma   90.00
#
_symmetry.space_group_name_H-M   'P 1'
#
loop_
_entity.id
_entity.type
_entity.pdbx_description
1 polymer ?
#
loop_
_entity_poly.entity_id
_entity_poly.type
_entity_poly.pdbx_seq_one_letter_code
_entity_poly.pdbx_strand_id
1 'polypeptide(L)' 'MQNGYIVRFNRFYREDVLDAYLFKSIDQLRILSEEWTAFYNNKHPHESLNDMSPREYLDAVNTGKIATHRASRAFKTV' A
#
# COMPACT_ATOMS: atom_id res chain seq x y z
N MET A 1 -12.62 -1.32 -7.82
CA MET A 1 -11.66 -0.43 -7.12
C MET A 1 -10.39 -1.16 -6.63
N GLN A 2 -10.41 -2.47 -6.38
CA GLN A 2 -9.26 -3.21 -5.83
C GLN A 2 -8.01 -3.19 -6.74
N ASN A 3 -8.18 -3.31 -8.05
CA ASN A 3 -7.08 -3.26 -9.04
C ASN A 3 -6.28 -1.95 -8.98
N GLY A 4 -6.91 -0.83 -8.59
CA GLY A 4 -6.25 0.48 -8.52
C GLY A 4 -5.19 0.58 -7.40
N TYR A 5 -5.27 -0.26 -6.36
CA TYR A 5 -4.22 -0.33 -5.34
C TYR A 5 -3.00 -1.09 -5.85
N ILE A 6 -3.22 -2.23 -6.52
CA ILE A 6 -2.15 -3.06 -7.10
C ILE A 6 -1.41 -2.29 -8.20
N VAL A 7 -2.13 -1.57 -9.06
CA VAL A 7 -1.52 -0.76 -10.13
C VAL A 7 -0.60 0.31 -9.55
N ARG A 8 -1.02 1.02 -8.49
CA ARG A 8 -0.19 2.05 -7.85
C ARG A 8 1.02 1.46 -7.16
N PHE A 9 0.85 0.37 -6.42
CA PHE A 9 1.96 -0.34 -5.79
C PHE A 9 3.02 -0.73 -6.84
N ASN A 10 2.60 -1.39 -7.92
CA ASN A 10 3.52 -1.82 -8.98
C ASN A 10 4.19 -0.65 -9.70
N ARG A 11 3.47 0.46 -9.87
CA ARG A 11 4.02 1.68 -10.46
C ARG A 11 5.15 2.25 -9.59
N PHE A 12 4.88 2.51 -8.31
CA PHE A 12 5.90 3.06 -7.41
C PHE A 12 7.07 2.09 -7.21
N TYR A 13 6.80 0.78 -7.09
CA TYR A 13 7.86 -0.22 -6.99
C TYR A 13 8.79 -0.20 -8.21
N ARG A 14 8.22 0.00 -9.42
CA ARG A 14 9.02 0.12 -10.63
C ARG A 14 9.86 1.40 -10.64
N GLU A 15 9.24 2.55 -10.38
CA GLU A 15 9.90 3.85 -10.40
C GLU A 15 10.99 3.97 -9.31
N ASP A 16 10.72 3.52 -8.08
CA ASP A 16 11.57 3.75 -6.91
C ASP A 16 12.60 2.65 -6.65
N VAL A 17 12.38 1.43 -7.17
CA VAL A 17 13.29 0.29 -6.97
C VAL A 17 13.90 -0.12 -8.30
N LEU A 18 13.08 -0.53 -9.26
CA LEU A 18 13.60 -1.17 -10.49
C LEU A 18 14.28 -0.19 -11.44
N ASP A 19 13.75 1.02 -11.56
CA ASP A 19 14.28 2.05 -12.46
C ASP A 19 15.37 2.90 -11.78
N ALA A 20 15.36 2.98 -10.44
CA ALA A 20 16.31 3.79 -9.65
C ALA A 20 17.69 3.12 -9.46
N TYR A 21 17.79 1.79 -9.56
CA TYR A 21 19.01 1.05 -9.24
C TYR A 21 19.43 0.08 -10.34
N LEU A 22 20.73 0.00 -10.60
CA LEU A 22 21.33 -1.10 -11.36
C LEU A 22 21.82 -2.18 -10.38
N PHE A 23 21.17 -3.33 -10.39
CA PHE A 23 21.48 -4.44 -9.48
C PHE A 23 22.64 -5.28 -10.00
N LYS A 24 23.55 -5.66 -9.09
CA LYS A 24 24.65 -6.59 -9.41
C LYS A 24 24.33 -8.05 -9.08
N SER A 25 23.30 -8.28 -8.26
CA SER A 25 22.81 -9.62 -7.91
C SER A 25 21.34 -9.58 -7.52
N ILE A 26 20.69 -10.75 -7.53
CA ILE A 26 19.31 -10.91 -7.06
C ILE A 26 19.21 -10.66 -5.55
N ASP A 27 20.25 -10.98 -4.78
CA ASP A 27 20.25 -10.75 -3.33
C ASP A 27 20.21 -9.25 -2.99
N GLN A 28 20.91 -8.42 -3.76
CA GLN A 28 20.85 -6.97 -3.61
C GLN A 28 19.43 -6.45 -3.87
N LEU A 29 18.77 -6.96 -4.92
CA LEU A 29 17.38 -6.63 -5.22
C LEU A 29 16.48 -7.03 -4.04
N ARG A 30 16.62 -8.25 -3.50
CA ARG A 30 15.78 -8.74 -2.39
C ARG A 30 15.87 -7.85 -1.15
N ILE A 31 17.08 -7.46 -0.75
CA ILE A 31 17.28 -6.58 0.41
C ILE A 31 16.57 -5.24 0.20
N LEU A 32 16.78 -4.61 -0.97
CA LEU A 32 16.13 -3.34 -1.29
C LEU A 32 14.61 -3.47 -1.40
N SER A 33 14.11 -4.59 -1.95
CA SER A 33 12.68 -4.88 -2.02
C SER A 33 12.04 -5.00 -0.63
N GLU A 34 12.70 -5.67 0.31
CA GLU A 34 12.23 -5.83 1.68
C GLU A 34 12.17 -4.49 2.41
N GLU A 35 13.24 -3.70 2.33
CA GLU A 35 13.32 -2.36 2.91
C GLU A 35 12.25 -1.44 2.32
N TRP A 36 12.13 -1.40 0.98
CA TRP A 36 11.16 -0.56 0.30
C TRP A 36 9.72 -0.97 0.62
N THR A 37 9.43 -2.28 0.65
CA THR A 37 8.08 -2.78 0.99
C THR A 37 7.72 -2.45 2.44
N ALA A 38 8.67 -2.56 3.36
CA ALA A 38 8.47 -2.15 4.75
C ALA A 38 8.20 -0.65 4.85
N PHE A 39 8.94 0.18 4.12
CA PHE A 39 8.69 1.63 4.05
C PHE A 39 7.31 1.94 3.46
N TYR A 40 6.99 1.38 2.29
CA TYR A 40 5.72 1.60 1.60
C TYR A 40 4.53 1.30 2.51
N ASN A 41 4.55 0.15 3.19
CA ASN A 41 3.44 -0.28 4.02
C ASN A 41 3.28 0.50 5.33
N ASN A 42 4.38 1.00 5.91
CA ASN A 42 4.35 1.58 7.25
C ASN A 42 4.52 3.11 7.30
N LYS A 43 4.98 3.74 6.22
CA LYS A 43 5.37 5.16 6.24
C LYS A 43 4.95 5.94 4.99
N HIS A 44 4.70 5.29 3.86
CA HIS A 44 4.42 6.01 2.62
C HIS A 44 2.96 6.49 2.58
N PRO A 45 2.71 7.81 2.53
CA PRO A 45 1.37 8.37 2.56
C PRO A 45 0.65 8.14 1.22
N HIS A 46 -0.65 7.90 1.29
CA HIS A 46 -1.50 7.75 0.10
C HIS A 46 -2.71 8.67 0.16
N GLU A 47 -2.84 9.57 -0.82
CA GLU A 47 -3.99 10.50 -0.94
C GLU A 47 -5.35 9.77 -0.86
N SER A 48 -5.46 8.60 -1.53
CA SER A 48 -6.70 7.81 -1.49
C SER A 48 -7.01 7.15 -0.14
N LEU A 49 -6.05 7.16 0.78
CA LEU A 49 -6.17 6.67 2.15
C LEU A 49 -6.15 7.84 3.15
N ASN A 50 -6.53 9.06 2.74
CA ASN A 50 -6.44 10.28 3.56
C ASN A 50 -5.01 10.53 4.07
N ASP A 51 -4.03 10.41 3.18
CA ASP A 51 -2.59 10.58 3.45
C ASP A 51 -2.00 9.63 4.50
N MET A 52 -2.73 8.56 4.84
CA MET A 52 -2.22 7.48 5.69
C MET A 52 -1.41 6.48 4.88
N SER A 53 -0.45 5.85 5.55
CA SER A 53 0.15 4.61 5.07
C SER A 53 -0.86 3.45 5.10
N PRO A 54 -0.61 2.36 4.34
CA PRO A 54 -1.47 1.18 4.38
C PRO A 54 -1.67 0.63 5.79
N ARG A 55 -0.62 0.67 6.64
CA ARG A 55 -0.69 0.19 8.03
C ARG A 55 -1.56 1.09 8.90
N GLU A 56 -1.37 2.40 8.82
CA GLU A 56 -2.18 3.36 9.59
C GLU A 56 -3.65 3.28 9.19
N TYR A 57 -3.94 3.14 7.90
CA TYR A 57 -5.31 2.93 7.41
C TYR A 57 -5.93 1.65 8.00
N LEU A 58 -5.17 0.55 8.02
CA LEU A 58 -5.62 -0.71 8.62
C LEU A 58 -5.91 -0.56 10.13
N ASP A 59 -5.01 0.07 10.87
CA ASP A 59 -5.17 0.26 12.31
C ASP A 59 -6.35 1.20 12.63
N ALA A 60 -6.55 2.24 11.83
CA ALA A 60 -7.69 3.14 11.95
C ALA A 60 -9.03 2.47 11.59
N VAL A 61 -9.04 1.54 10.63
CA VAL A 61 -10.20 0.68 10.34
C VAL A 61 -10.51 -0.24 11.52
N ASN A 62 -9.49 -0.91 12.07
CA ASN A 62 -9.65 -1.86 13.18
C ASN A 62 -10.13 -1.18 14.46
N THR A 63 -9.71 0.08 14.68
CA THR A 63 -10.15 0.90 15.82
C THR A 63 -11.50 1.59 15.58
N GLY A 64 -12.13 1.41 14.42
CA GLY A 64 -13.42 2.01 14.08
C GLY A 64 -13.37 3.51 13.75
N LYS A 65 -12.18 4.10 13.62
CA LYS A 65 -11.99 5.51 13.27
C LYS A 65 -12.37 5.82 11.82
N ILE A 66 -12.26 4.81 10.93
CA ILE A 66 -12.71 4.90 9.54
C ILE A 66 -13.58 3.70 9.18
N ALA A 67 -14.74 3.98 8.59
CA ALA A 67 -15.60 2.94 8.03
C ALA A 67 -15.01 2.47 6.69
N THR A 68 -14.76 1.17 6.55
CA THR A 68 -14.36 0.62 5.25
C THR A 68 -15.54 0.66 4.28
N HIS A 69 -15.26 0.90 2.99
CA HIS A 69 -16.27 0.80 1.93
C HIS A 69 -16.97 -0.58 1.86
N ARG A 70 -16.44 -1.63 2.51
CA ARG A 70 -17.10 -2.94 2.61
C ARG A 70 -18.27 -2.96 3.60
N ALA A 71 -18.27 -2.11 4.63
CA ALA A 71 -19.29 -2.11 5.68
C ALA A 71 -20.65 -1.54 5.23
N SER A 72 -20.73 -0.87 4.07
CA SER A 72 -21.97 -0.24 3.61
C SER A 72 -22.94 -1.19 2.88
N ARG A 73 -22.54 -2.45 2.60
CA ARG A 73 -23.38 -3.41 1.85
C ARG A 73 -24.17 -4.40 2.71
N ALA A 74 -24.08 -4.33 4.05
CA ALA A 74 -24.78 -5.26 4.93
C ALA A 74 -26.16 -4.77 5.44
N PHE A 75 -26.58 -3.53 5.13
CA PHE A 75 -27.88 -2.99 5.58
C PHE A 75 -28.63 -2.25 4.46
N LYS A 76 -28.85 -2.92 3.33
CA LYS A 76 -29.89 -2.50 2.38
C LYS A 76 -30.32 -3.64 1.46
N THR A 77 -31.22 -4.51 1.95
CA THR A 77 -32.26 -5.10 1.10
C THR A 77 -33.40 -5.65 1.95
N VAL A 78 -34.57 -5.03 1.70
CA VAL A 78 -35.98 -5.38 1.97
C VAL A 78 -36.37 -5.77 3.40
#